data_AF-X1G8C2-F1
#
_entry.id   AF-X1G8C2-F1
#
_cell.length_a   1.000
_cell.length_b   1.000
_cell.length_c   1.000
_cell.angle_alpha   90.00
_cell.angle_beta   90.00
_cell.angle_gamma   90.00
#
_symmetry.space_group_name_H-M   'P 1'
#
loop_
_entity.id
_entity.type
_entity.pdbx_description
1 polymer ?
#
loop_
_entity_poly.entity_id
_entity_poly.type
_entity_poly.pdbx_seq_one_letter_code
_entity_poly.pdbx_strand_id
1 'polypeptide(L)'
;VLLSMSYGIPVIGTSVAAEGMPLTKERSLIIADSAEDFCQAIQNVYTNGAVWDELSDKGKRLVQNHFSFEAARSTLVELFEDFGFEGLQ
;
A
#
# COMPACT_ATOMS: atom_id res chain seq x y z
N VAL A 1 8.02 -1.88 3.09
CA VAL A 1 6.94 -1.80 2.06
C VAL A 1 6.32 -0.41 2.03
N LEU A 2 5.60 0.03 3.07
CA LEU A 2 4.86 1.31 3.08
C LEU A 2 5.72 2.56 2.81
N LEU A 3 6.93 2.63 3.38
CA LEU A 3 7.85 3.75 3.12
C LEU A 3 8.25 3.85 1.64
N SER A 4 8.44 2.73 0.95
CA SER A 4 8.74 2.71 -0.48
C SER A 4 7.55 3.26 -1.28
N MET A 5 6.35 2.79 -0.95
CA MET A 5 5.10 3.22 -1.57
C MET A 5 4.82 4.71 -1.35
N SER A 6 5.13 5.27 -0.18
CA SER A 6 4.94 6.70 0.08
C SER A 6 5.82 7.59 -0.81
N TYR A 7 6.99 7.09 -1.20
CA TYR A 7 7.88 7.77 -2.16
C TYR A 7 7.57 7.41 -3.62
N GLY A 8 6.54 6.61 -3.89
CA GLY A 8 6.19 6.22 -5.25
C GLY A 8 7.12 5.22 -5.89
N ILE A 9 7.85 4.44 -5.09
CA ILE A 9 8.72 3.38 -5.56
C ILE A 9 7.90 2.09 -5.57
N PRO A 10 7.64 1.48 -6.75
CA PRO A 10 6.89 0.23 -6.85
C PRO A 10 7.48 -0.88 -5.98
N VAL A 11 6.62 -1.70 -5.39
CA VAL A 11 7.03 -2.81 -4.52
C VAL A 11 6.63 -4.14 -5.16
N ILE A 12 7.56 -5.08 -5.14
CA ILE A 12 7.31 -6.49 -5.43
C ILE A 12 7.53 -7.24 -4.12
N GLY A 13 6.56 -8.04 -3.70
CA GLY A 13 6.60 -8.76 -2.43
C GLY A 13 6.01 -10.15 -2.56
N THR A 14 6.29 -11.01 -1.58
CA THR A 14 5.65 -12.33 -1.51
C THR A 14 4.19 -12.21 -1.06
N SER A 15 3.43 -13.28 -1.27
CA SER A 15 2.09 -13.44 -0.70
C SER A 15 2.08 -13.23 0.82
N VAL A 16 3.12 -13.72 1.52
CA VAL A 16 3.33 -13.49 2.96
C VAL A 16 3.58 -12.02 3.29
N ALA A 17 4.40 -11.31 2.49
CA ALA A 17 4.63 -9.88 2.70
C ALA A 17 3.38 -9.02 2.45
N ALA A 18 2.48 -9.52 1.59
CA ALA A 18 1.20 -8.93 1.26
C ALA A 18 0.08 -9.30 2.26
N GLU A 19 0.33 -10.25 3.16
CA GLU A 19 -0.67 -10.72 4.12
C GLU A 19 -1.11 -9.59 5.05
N GLY A 20 -2.42 -9.42 5.23
CA GLY A 20 -2.99 -8.38 6.08
C GLY A 20 -2.90 -6.96 5.50
N MET A 21 -2.33 -6.76 4.31
CA MET A 21 -2.36 -5.46 3.63
C MET A 21 -3.73 -5.25 2.95
N PRO A 22 -4.29 -4.02 2.94
CA PRO A 22 -5.58 -3.70 2.31
C PRO A 22 -5.45 -3.63 0.77
N LEU A 23 -4.99 -4.71 0.14
CA LEU A 23 -4.69 -4.78 -1.31
C LEU A 23 -5.91 -5.14 -2.16
N THR A 24 -7.07 -5.34 -1.53
CA THR A 24 -8.26 -5.94 -2.16
C THR A 24 -8.92 -5.06 -3.21
N LYS A 25 -8.63 -3.74 -3.22
CA LYS A 25 -9.16 -2.79 -4.22
C LYS A 25 -8.09 -2.13 -5.06
N GLU A 26 -6.88 -1.99 -4.52
CA GLU A 26 -5.77 -1.30 -5.15
C GLU A 26 -4.61 -2.29 -5.22
N ARG A 27 -4.39 -2.92 -6.38
CA ARG A 27 -3.18 -3.71 -6.62
C ARG A 27 -1.96 -2.78 -6.68
N SER A 28 -1.55 -2.28 -5.52
CA SER A 28 -0.45 -1.33 -5.34
C SER A 28 0.92 -1.99 -5.28
N LEU A 29 0.96 -3.33 -5.27
CA LEU A 29 2.16 -4.14 -5.36
C LEU A 29 1.96 -5.33 -6.29
N ILE A 30 3.07 -5.85 -6.81
CA ILE A 30 3.09 -7.13 -7.54
C ILE A 30 3.44 -8.24 -6.55
N ILE A 31 2.66 -9.32 -6.56
CA ILE A 31 2.96 -10.53 -5.79
C ILE A 31 3.85 -11.45 -6.62
N ALA A 32 4.96 -11.90 -6.03
CA ALA A 32 5.86 -12.90 -6.59
C ALA A 32 6.32 -13.85 -5.46
N ASP A 33 6.19 -15.16 -5.66
CA ASP A 33 6.50 -16.16 -4.61
C ASP A 33 7.67 -17.08 -5.00
N SER A 34 8.15 -17.02 -6.24
CA SER A 34 9.34 -17.71 -6.74
C SER A 34 10.41 -16.73 -7.24
N ALA A 35 11.66 -17.19 -7.34
CA ALA A 35 12.76 -16.37 -7.87
C ALA A 35 12.50 -15.92 -9.32
N GLU A 36 11.93 -16.81 -10.12
CA GLU A 36 11.54 -16.57 -11.51
C GLU A 36 10.47 -15.48 -11.61
N ASP A 37 9.43 -15.54 -10.76
CA ASP A 37 8.38 -14.51 -10.72
C ASP A 37 8.96 -13.15 -10.35
N PHE A 38 9.88 -13.11 -9.37
CA PHE A 38 10.57 -11.88 -9.00
C PHE A 38 11.37 -11.32 -10.16
N CYS A 39 12.14 -12.15 -10.87
CA CYS A 39 12.93 -11.71 -12.01
C CYS A 39 12.04 -11.10 -13.10
N GLN A 40 10.94 -11.76 -13.43
CA GLN A 40 10.00 -11.29 -14.44
C GLN A 40 9.30 -9.99 -14.03
N ALA A 41 8.88 -9.90 -12.76
CA ALA A 41 8.24 -8.71 -12.22
C ALA A 41 9.20 -7.51 -12.19
N ILE A 42 10.44 -7.71 -11.74
CA ILE A 42 11.48 -6.68 -11.72
C ILE A 42 11.73 -6.17 -13.13
N GLN A 43 11.92 -7.09 -14.10
CA GLN A 43 12.16 -6.71 -15.49
C GLN A 43 11.00 -5.88 -16.05
N ASN A 44 9.75 -6.32 -15.83
CA ASN A 44 8.57 -5.60 -16.30
C ASN A 44 8.46 -4.20 -15.67
N VAL A 45 8.52 -4.10 -14.34
CA VAL A 45 8.41 -2.82 -13.63
C VAL A 45 9.52 -1.84 -14.04
N TYR A 46 10.74 -2.33 -14.19
CA TYR A 46 11.88 -1.47 -14.50
C TYR A 46 11.89 -0.97 -15.96
N THR A 47 11.33 -1.74 -16.89
CA THR A 47 11.37 -1.42 -18.33
C THR A 47 10.05 -0.85 -18.87
N ASN A 48 8.95 -0.97 -18.12
CA ASN A 48 7.63 -0.50 -18.51
C ASN A 48 7.19 0.69 -17.65
N GLY A 49 7.42 1.91 -18.16
CA GLY A 49 7.07 3.14 -17.46
C GLY A 49 5.60 3.25 -17.08
N ALA A 50 4.68 2.72 -17.90
CA ALA A 50 3.25 2.74 -17.58
C ALA A 50 2.92 1.89 -16.35
N VAL A 51 3.56 0.71 -16.23
CA VAL A 51 3.43 -0.15 -15.03
C VAL A 51 4.04 0.52 -13.81
N TRP A 52 5.19 1.18 -13.98
CA TRP A 52 5.82 1.94 -12.91
C TRP A 52 4.88 3.04 -12.38
N ASP A 53 4.36 3.89 -13.27
CA ASP A 53 3.51 5.02 -12.91
C ASP A 53 2.23 4.54 -12.24
N GLU A 54 1.60 3.49 -12.78
CA GLU A 54 0.39 2.90 -12.19
C GLU A 54 0.62 2.39 -10.77
N LEU A 55 1.73 1.66 -10.52
CA LEU A 55 2.08 1.15 -9.19
C LEU A 55 2.50 2.27 -8.24
N SER A 56 3.23 3.28 -8.72
CA SER A 56 3.62 4.46 -7.95
C SER A 56 2.39 5.19 -7.41
N ASP A 57 1.43 5.47 -8.30
CA ASP A 57 0.20 6.16 -7.97
C ASP A 57 -0.69 5.35 -7.01
N LYS A 58 -0.84 4.05 -7.27
CA LYS A 58 -1.61 3.17 -6.37
C LYS A 58 -0.94 3.02 -5.01
N GLY A 59 0.39 2.91 -4.95
CA GLY A 59 1.15 2.82 -3.70
C GLY A 59 0.97 4.06 -2.83
N LYS A 60 1.10 5.25 -3.42
CA LYS A 60 0.88 6.51 -2.70
C LYS A 60 -0.54 6.63 -2.16
N ARG A 61 -1.55 6.29 -2.98
CA ARG A 61 -2.96 6.30 -2.55
C ARG A 61 -3.22 5.34 -1.39
N LEU A 62 -2.70 4.12 -1.46
CA LEU A 62 -2.84 3.15 -0.36
C LEU A 62 -2.24 3.69 0.95
N VAL A 63 -1.05 4.28 0.90
CA VAL A 63 -0.44 4.90 2.10
C VAL A 63 -1.28 6.07 2.59
N GLN A 64 -1.72 6.96 1.70
CA GLN A 64 -2.54 8.11 2.07
C GLN A 64 -3.86 7.70 2.74
N ASN A 65 -4.55 6.69 2.18
CA ASN A 65 -5.88 6.30 2.60
C ASN A 65 -5.88 5.39 3.85
N HIS A 66 -4.83 4.60 4.08
CA HIS A 66 -4.83 3.57 5.12
C HIS A 66 -3.69 3.67 6.14
N PHE A 67 -2.59 4.34 5.80
CA PHE A 67 -1.36 4.33 6.63
C PHE A 67 -0.80 5.73 6.88
N SER A 68 -1.62 6.77 6.66
CA SER A 68 -1.25 8.16 6.95
C SER A 68 -1.60 8.53 8.38
N PHE A 69 -1.05 9.65 8.85
CA PHE A 69 -1.42 10.21 10.15
C PHE A 69 -2.92 10.54 10.20
N GLU A 70 -3.48 11.05 9.11
CA GLU A 70 -4.91 11.36 9.01
C GLU A 70 -5.77 10.09 9.08
N ALA A 71 -5.37 9.01 8.39
CA ALA A 71 -6.08 7.73 8.46
C ALA A 71 -6.05 7.14 9.87
N ALA A 72 -4.89 7.22 10.55
CA ALA A 72 -4.76 6.80 11.94
C ALA A 72 -5.62 7.65 12.87
N ARG A 73 -5.63 8.97 12.67
CA ARG A 73 -6.46 9.92 13.43
C ARG A 73 -7.95 9.59 13.27
N SER A 74 -8.44 9.43 12.04
CA SER A 74 -9.84 9.08 11.78
C SER A 74 -10.25 7.79 12.49
N THR A 75 -9.42 6.75 12.37
CA THR A 75 -9.66 5.46 13.02
C THR A 75 -9.75 5.59 14.54
N LEU A 76 -8.88 6.40 15.15
CA LEU A 76 -8.89 6.61 16.60
C LEU A 76 -10.08 7.47 17.06
N VAL A 77 -10.46 8.50 16.31
CA VAL A 77 -11.63 9.32 16.60
C VAL A 77 -12.89 8.44 16.58
N GLU A 78 -13.09 7.67 15.51
CA GLU A 78 -14.21 6.73 15.38
C GLU A 78 -14.25 5.75 16.56
N LEU A 79 -13.11 5.15 16.92
CA LEU A 79 -13.01 4.23 18.04
C LEU A 79 -13.40 4.89 19.38
N PHE A 80 -12.96 6.11 19.64
CA PHE A 80 -13.27 6.81 20.89
C PHE A 80 -14.73 7.28 20.94
N GLU A 81 -15.30 7.72 19.82
CA GLU A 81 -16.72 8.04 19.70
C GLU A 81 -17.59 6.81 19.99
N ASP A 82 -17.20 5.62 19.50
CA ASP A 82 -17.87 4.35 19.82
C ASP A 82 -17.86 4.01 21.32
N PHE A 83 -16.89 4.52 22.08
CA PHE A 83 -16.81 4.39 23.54
C PHE A 83 -17.45 5.57 24.30
N GLY A 84 -18.09 6.53 23.61
CA GLY A 84 -18.81 7.66 24.21
C GLY A 84 -17.94 8.87 24.55
N PHE A 85 -16.74 8.98 23.98
CA PHE A 85 -15.91 10.18 24.09
C PHE A 85 -16.23 11.14 22.92
N GLU A 86 -17.04 12.18 23.18
CA GLU A 86 -17.42 13.18 22.17
C GLU A 86 -16.40 14.34 22.08
N GLY A 87 -16.26 14.94 20.88
CA GLY A 87 -15.59 16.24 20.71
C GLY A 87 -14.08 16.20 20.42
N LEU A 88 -13.53 15.08 19.95
CA LEU A 88 -12.10 14.95 19.60
C LEU A 88 -11.79 15.59 18.22
N GLN A 89 -11.44 16.88 18.23
CA GLN A 89 -10.96 17.63 17.05
C GLN A 89 -9.47 17.47 16.75
#